data_AF-A0A9N8HQG1-F1
#
_entry.id   AF-A0A9N8HQG1-F1
#
_cell.length_a   1.000
_cell.length_b   1.000
_cell.length_c   1.000
_cell.angle_alpha   90.00
_cell.angle_beta   90.00
_cell.angle_gamma   90.00
#
_symmetry.space_group_name_H-M   'P 1'
#
loop_
_entity.id
_entity.type
_entity.pdbx_description
1 polymer ?
#
loop_
_entity_poly.entity_id
_entity_poly.type
_entity_poly.pdbx_seq_one_letter_code
_entity_poly.pdbx_strand_id
1 'polypeptide(L)'
;MSPLTDNQWWSEFLKNGDVTDETFTAEQLALFETYQLSQDQKRIFQCVKTGKNLFLSDLITDEEIIWSIGVMGVNNAHRGDMKFYRKSVVERLQRYDQAEQLYKWHSGEWTEEALRVLIGQWTLGMMVAVPGIESSDGSPMIFTKEWYEHLPLREELPEGFWDYRATTVYPLMARSICRAYPMATMKGLVSLADMTDFDWDKYDMDQKMRHSNIQAVIPNKLRRMISVNADEKMKNQLEDFKAVAKKYGFVMYDTLDEAVIGETELLPPELPTWVGGSLQVDIRKCLQHLFHREPEALKLMEEVYKEMEESGEILRPKFMQESQK
;
A
#
# COMPACT_ATOMS: atom_id res chain seq x y z
N MET A 1 26.11 20.57 19.77
CA MET A 1 26.67 19.21 19.94
C MET A 1 27.29 18.80 18.62
N SER A 2 28.53 18.31 18.60
CA SER A 2 29.14 17.85 17.36
C SER A 2 28.48 16.53 16.92
N PRO A 3 28.15 16.35 15.64
CA PRO A 3 27.58 15.09 15.16
C PRO A 3 28.60 13.97 15.33
N LEU A 4 28.15 12.82 15.84
CA LEU A 4 28.94 11.59 15.88
C LEU A 4 29.28 11.17 14.45
N THR A 5 30.48 10.65 14.24
CA THR A 5 30.82 10.01 12.96
C THR A 5 29.97 8.74 12.77
N ASP A 6 29.66 8.36 11.51
CA ASP A 6 28.87 7.16 11.20
C ASP A 6 29.33 5.90 11.98
N ASN A 7 30.64 5.73 12.15
CA ASN A 7 31.22 4.60 12.87
C ASN A 7 31.01 4.65 14.40
N GLN A 8 30.92 5.84 15.00
CA GLN A 8 30.65 6.00 16.43
C GLN A 8 29.18 5.72 16.74
N TRP A 9 28.25 6.19 15.90
CA TRP A 9 26.83 5.91 16.05
C TRP A 9 26.53 4.40 15.93
N TRP A 10 27.09 3.71 14.94
CA TRP A 10 26.93 2.26 14.81
C TRP A 10 27.39 1.50 16.05
N SER A 11 28.45 1.99 16.71
CA SER A 11 28.96 1.38 17.95
C SER A 11 28.05 1.62 19.16
N GLU A 12 27.30 2.73 19.20
CA GLU A 12 26.33 3.05 20.26
C GLU A 12 24.97 2.40 20.01
N PHE A 13 24.51 2.38 18.75
CA PHE A 13 23.30 1.69 18.31
C PHE A 13 23.32 0.18 18.62
N LEU A 14 24.53 -0.41 18.73
CA LEU A 14 24.75 -1.79 19.12
C LEU A 14 24.83 -2.03 20.65
N LYS A 15 24.98 -0.96 21.45
CA LYS A 15 25.20 -1.03 22.92
C LYS A 15 23.96 -0.87 23.77
N ASN A 16 22.82 -0.41 23.23
CA ASN A 16 21.61 -0.19 24.03
C ASN A 16 21.16 -1.50 24.71
N GLY A 17 21.25 -1.49 26.03
CA GLY A 17 20.93 -2.61 26.94
C GLY A 17 19.43 -2.88 27.05
N ASP A 18 19.04 -3.57 28.13
CA ASP A 18 17.68 -4.06 28.33
C ASP A 18 16.62 -2.95 28.24
N VAL A 19 15.87 -2.94 27.13
CA VAL A 19 14.65 -2.15 26.96
C VAL A 19 13.49 -2.93 27.56
N THR A 20 12.77 -2.32 28.50
CA THR A 20 11.56 -2.85 29.15
C THR A 20 10.34 -2.04 28.71
N ASP A 21 9.14 -2.60 28.85
CA ASP A 21 7.90 -1.90 28.43
C ASP A 21 7.68 -0.59 29.23
N GLU A 22 8.28 -0.43 30.41
CA GLU A 22 8.29 0.81 31.21
C GLU A 22 9.04 1.98 30.53
N THR A 23 9.80 1.72 29.47
CA THR A 23 10.54 2.74 28.72
C THR A 23 9.65 3.53 27.73
N PHE A 24 8.45 3.02 27.44
CA PHE A 24 7.62 3.53 26.34
C PHE A 24 6.38 4.26 26.83
N THR A 25 5.91 5.22 26.02
CA THR A 25 4.63 5.88 26.27
C THR A 25 3.47 4.92 26.02
N ALA A 26 2.29 5.21 26.60
CA ALA A 26 1.08 4.42 26.35
C ALA A 26 0.71 4.37 24.85
N GLU A 27 0.92 5.47 24.13
CA GLU A 27 0.70 5.55 22.68
C GLU A 27 1.64 4.62 21.90
N GLN A 28 2.91 4.57 22.28
CA GLN A 28 3.89 3.67 21.67
C GLN A 28 3.54 2.20 21.95
N LEU A 29 3.15 1.88 23.19
CA LEU A 29 2.73 0.52 23.55
C LEU A 29 1.49 0.08 22.75
N ALA A 30 0.50 0.97 22.55
CA ALA A 30 -0.66 0.69 21.72
C ALA A 30 -0.29 0.44 20.25
N LEU A 31 0.67 1.21 19.71
CA LEU A 31 1.19 0.95 18.35
C LEU A 31 1.94 -0.39 18.29
N PHE A 32 2.77 -0.73 19.28
CA PHE A 32 3.47 -2.01 19.29
C PHE A 32 2.52 -3.20 19.34
N GLU A 33 1.40 -3.08 20.06
CA GLU A 33 0.34 -4.09 20.06
C GLU A 33 -0.35 -4.17 18.69
N THR A 34 -0.73 -3.01 18.13
CA THR A 34 -1.40 -2.91 16.81
C THR A 34 -0.58 -3.58 15.70
N TYR A 35 0.74 -3.35 15.67
CA TYR A 35 1.65 -3.91 14.66
C TYR A 35 2.32 -5.23 15.10
N GLN A 36 1.97 -5.73 16.29
CA GLN A 36 2.48 -6.99 16.85
C GLN A 36 4.02 -7.07 16.92
N LEU A 37 4.66 -6.01 17.43
CA LEU A 37 6.12 -5.93 17.47
C LEU A 37 6.70 -6.87 18.54
N SER A 38 7.75 -7.61 18.15
CA SER A 38 8.56 -8.39 19.10
C SER A 38 9.39 -7.50 20.01
N GLN A 39 9.89 -8.04 21.12
CA GLN A 39 10.78 -7.29 22.03
C GLN A 39 12.05 -6.79 21.34
N ASP A 40 12.60 -7.55 20.39
CA ASP A 40 13.77 -7.10 19.61
C ASP A 40 13.41 -5.96 18.64
N GLN A 41 12.20 -5.94 18.09
CA GLN A 41 11.71 -4.84 17.27
C GLN A 41 11.46 -3.58 18.10
N LYS A 42 10.90 -3.71 19.31
CA LYS A 42 10.77 -2.60 20.27
C LYS A 42 12.14 -2.01 20.65
N ARG A 43 13.16 -2.86 20.86
CA ARG A 43 14.54 -2.42 21.08
C ARG A 43 15.07 -1.60 19.90
N ILE A 44 14.86 -2.07 18.66
CA ILE A 44 15.28 -1.33 17.46
C ILE A 44 14.56 0.02 17.37
N PHE A 45 13.26 0.04 17.63
CA PHE A 45 12.48 1.29 17.68
C PHE A 45 13.12 2.29 18.64
N GLN A 46 13.42 1.87 19.87
CA GLN A 46 14.06 2.73 20.86
C GLN A 46 15.42 3.25 20.38
N CYS A 47 16.23 2.37 19.78
CA CYS A 47 17.51 2.77 19.23
C CYS A 47 17.36 3.81 18.10
N VAL A 48 16.38 3.63 17.19
CA VAL A 48 16.09 4.59 16.13
C VAL A 48 15.62 5.91 16.73
N LYS A 49 14.74 5.91 17.74
CA LYS A 49 14.27 7.12 18.42
C LYS A 49 15.43 7.91 19.06
N THR A 50 16.35 7.23 19.74
CA THR A 50 17.55 7.88 20.31
C THR A 50 18.50 8.41 19.25
N GLY A 51 18.57 7.75 18.09
CA GLY A 51 19.45 8.14 16.97
C GLY A 51 18.80 9.09 15.96
N LYS A 52 17.48 9.30 15.98
CA LYS A 52 16.71 10.02 14.94
C LYS A 52 17.32 11.37 14.60
N ASN A 53 17.75 12.11 15.62
CA ASN A 53 18.33 13.46 15.51
C ASN A 53 19.65 13.53 14.72
N LEU A 54 20.21 12.40 14.28
CA LEU A 54 21.49 12.34 13.58
C LEU A 54 21.33 12.20 12.05
N PHE A 55 20.21 11.69 11.53
CA PHE A 55 20.10 11.36 10.10
C PHE A 55 18.68 11.29 9.53
N LEU A 56 17.64 11.60 10.30
CA LEU A 56 16.24 11.49 9.87
C LEU A 56 15.50 12.83 9.99
N SER A 57 14.54 13.06 9.09
CA SER A 57 13.65 14.22 9.18
C SER A 57 12.87 14.25 10.51
N ASP A 58 12.68 15.46 11.05
CA ASP A 58 11.84 15.68 12.24
C ASP A 58 10.38 15.25 12.00
N LEU A 59 9.93 15.24 10.74
CA LEU A 59 8.57 14.88 10.33
C LEU A 59 8.25 13.38 10.43
N ILE A 60 9.25 12.50 10.54
CA ILE A 60 9.00 11.05 10.63
C ILE A 60 8.32 10.71 11.97
N THR A 61 7.13 10.11 11.89
CA THR A 61 6.34 9.72 13.07
C THR A 61 6.80 8.39 13.67
N ASP A 62 6.39 8.12 14.92
CA ASP A 62 6.67 6.83 15.59
C ASP A 62 6.08 5.65 14.81
N GLU A 63 4.90 5.82 14.24
CA GLU A 63 4.24 4.79 13.43
C GLU A 63 5.01 4.49 12.13
N GLU A 64 5.59 5.49 11.47
CA GLU A 64 6.41 5.29 10.27
C GLU A 64 7.75 4.61 10.56
N ILE A 65 8.32 4.87 11.75
CA ILE A 65 9.47 4.10 12.24
C ILE A 65 9.07 2.64 12.40
N ILE A 66 7.91 2.39 13.02
CA ILE A 66 7.37 1.04 13.21
C ILE A 66 7.14 0.34 11.87
N TRP A 67 6.58 1.02 10.86
CA TRP A 67 6.42 0.46 9.51
C TRP A 67 7.75 -0.01 8.91
N SER A 68 8.80 0.80 9.05
CA SER A 68 10.13 0.48 8.54
C SER A 68 10.77 -0.72 9.25
N ILE A 69 10.47 -0.92 10.53
CA ILE A 69 10.90 -2.08 11.32
C ILE A 69 10.13 -3.33 10.90
N GLY A 70 8.82 -3.19 10.68
CA GLY A 70 7.87 -4.28 10.52
C GLY A 70 7.93 -5.05 9.20
N VAL A 71 8.54 -4.50 8.15
CA VAL A 71 8.39 -5.05 6.79
C VAL A 71 8.88 -6.49 6.64
N MET A 72 8.00 -7.35 6.11
CA MET A 72 8.15 -8.80 5.84
C MET A 72 9.54 -9.28 5.36
N GLY A 73 10.22 -8.48 4.53
CA GLY A 73 11.55 -8.82 4.01
C GLY A 73 12.67 -8.83 5.06
N VAL A 74 12.39 -8.35 6.26
CA VAL A 74 13.36 -8.35 7.37
C VAL A 74 13.11 -9.51 8.35
N ASN A 75 11.86 -9.95 8.50
CA ASN A 75 11.52 -11.11 9.34
C ASN A 75 12.14 -12.43 8.83
N ASN A 76 12.36 -12.57 7.52
CA ASN A 76 12.93 -13.80 6.93
C ASN A 76 14.47 -13.90 6.98
N ALA A 77 15.18 -12.81 7.31
CA ALA A 77 16.64 -12.79 7.32
C ALA A 77 17.27 -13.20 8.68
N HIS A 78 16.46 -13.43 9.72
CA HIS A 78 16.95 -13.36 11.10
C HIS A 78 16.75 -14.61 11.94
N ARG A 79 17.58 -15.63 11.66
CA ARG A 79 18.19 -16.37 12.77
C ARG A 79 19.63 -15.85 12.97
N GLY A 80 19.77 -14.70 13.64
CA GLY A 80 21.03 -14.32 14.32
C GLY A 80 21.73 -13.01 13.92
N ASP A 81 21.46 -12.40 12.76
CA ASP A 81 22.16 -11.17 12.34
C ASP A 81 21.36 -9.87 12.60
N MET A 82 21.29 -9.48 13.87
CA MET A 82 20.63 -8.24 14.30
C MET A 82 21.32 -6.98 13.78
N LYS A 83 22.59 -7.04 13.38
CA LYS A 83 23.33 -5.90 12.83
C LYS A 83 22.84 -5.59 11.41
N PHE A 84 22.64 -6.61 10.59
CA PHE A 84 22.06 -6.45 9.25
C PHE A 84 20.61 -5.97 9.30
N TYR A 85 19.81 -6.45 10.26
CA TYR A 85 18.44 -5.95 10.49
C TYR A 85 18.46 -4.42 10.65
N ARG A 86 19.21 -4.01 11.66
CA ARG A 86 19.42 -2.64 12.09
C ARG A 86 19.82 -1.72 10.92
N LYS A 87 20.75 -2.17 10.08
CA LYS A 87 21.15 -1.48 8.84
C LYS A 87 20.00 -1.35 7.85
N SER A 88 19.26 -2.42 7.61
CA SER A 88 18.13 -2.43 6.68
C SER A 88 17.00 -1.48 7.10
N VAL A 89 16.74 -1.34 8.41
CA VAL A 89 15.76 -0.38 8.94
C VAL A 89 16.19 1.05 8.68
N VAL A 90 17.46 1.38 8.97
CA VAL A 90 18.01 2.72 8.73
C VAL A 90 17.96 3.10 7.25
N GLU A 91 18.40 2.19 6.37
CA GLU A 91 18.38 2.42 4.92
C GLU A 91 16.95 2.67 4.40
N ARG A 92 15.92 2.03 4.98
CA ARG A 92 14.51 2.28 4.65
C ARG A 92 14.05 3.66 5.11
N LEU A 93 14.40 4.05 6.33
CA LEU A 93 14.06 5.37 6.85
C LEU A 93 14.71 6.49 6.03
N GLN A 94 15.97 6.31 5.60
CA GLN A 94 16.62 7.23 4.67
C GLN A 94 15.91 7.31 3.31
N ARG A 95 15.33 6.20 2.84
CA ARG A 95 14.49 6.22 1.63
C ARG A 95 13.18 6.95 1.83
N TYR A 96 12.63 6.99 3.05
CA TYR A 96 11.46 7.82 3.32
C TYR A 96 11.78 9.30 3.23
N ASP A 97 12.96 9.73 3.69
CA ASP A 97 13.39 11.13 3.49
C ASP A 97 13.53 11.48 1.99
N GLN A 98 14.00 10.55 1.17
CA GLN A 98 14.00 10.73 -0.30
C GLN A 98 12.57 10.77 -0.87
N ALA A 99 11.69 9.92 -0.36
CA ALA A 99 10.28 9.90 -0.75
C ALA A 99 9.55 11.17 -0.37
N GLU A 100 9.92 11.79 0.76
CA GLU A 100 9.40 13.08 1.18
C GLU A 100 9.77 14.18 0.20
N GLN A 101 11.02 14.22 -0.27
CA GLN A 101 11.46 15.18 -1.27
C GLN A 101 10.71 15.04 -2.60
N LEU A 102 10.45 13.80 -3.02
CA LEU A 102 9.86 13.51 -4.33
C LEU A 102 8.32 13.50 -4.33
N TYR A 103 7.70 13.03 -3.25
CA TYR A 103 6.29 12.64 -3.21
C TYR A 103 5.54 13.13 -1.98
N LYS A 104 6.19 13.92 -1.10
CA LYS A 104 5.58 14.39 0.15
C LYS A 104 5.04 13.24 0.99
N TRP A 105 5.82 12.16 1.08
CA TRP A 105 5.43 10.94 1.80
C TRP A 105 4.93 11.21 3.23
N HIS A 106 5.63 12.06 3.98
CA HIS A 106 5.26 12.44 5.34
C HIS A 106 4.33 13.65 5.36
N SER A 107 4.69 14.70 4.60
CA SER A 107 4.03 16.01 4.70
C SER A 107 2.82 16.19 3.80
N GLY A 108 2.58 15.26 2.86
CA GLY A 108 1.49 15.36 1.90
C GLY A 108 0.14 15.22 2.59
N GLU A 109 -0.80 16.07 2.23
CA GLU A 109 -2.15 16.09 2.77
C GLU A 109 -3.16 15.69 1.69
N TRP A 110 -4.27 15.09 2.12
CA TRP A 110 -5.39 14.84 1.22
C TRP A 110 -6.04 16.16 0.86
N THR A 111 -6.09 16.46 -0.43
CA THR A 111 -6.84 17.58 -0.99
C THR A 111 -8.16 17.08 -1.57
N GLU A 112 -9.09 17.99 -1.80
CA GLU A 112 -10.34 17.69 -2.50
C GLU A 112 -10.07 17.05 -3.88
N GLU A 113 -9.14 17.63 -4.65
CA GLU A 113 -8.75 17.11 -5.96
C GLU A 113 -8.23 15.66 -5.88
N ALA A 114 -7.31 15.38 -4.95
CA ALA A 114 -6.75 14.04 -4.78
C ALA A 114 -7.82 13.03 -4.35
N LEU A 115 -8.76 13.44 -3.49
CA LEU A 115 -9.87 12.61 -3.04
C LEU A 115 -10.87 12.34 -4.17
N ARG A 116 -11.20 13.32 -5.01
CA ARG A 116 -12.06 13.09 -6.18
C ARG A 116 -11.46 12.04 -7.11
N VAL A 117 -10.14 12.10 -7.34
CA VAL A 117 -9.43 11.08 -8.14
C VAL A 117 -9.48 9.70 -7.47
N LEU A 118 -9.24 9.60 -6.16
CA LEU A 118 -9.31 8.33 -5.43
C LEU A 118 -10.73 7.74 -5.44
N ILE A 119 -11.74 8.54 -5.12
CA ILE A 119 -13.15 8.13 -5.09
C ILE A 119 -13.58 7.66 -6.48
N GLY A 120 -13.24 8.41 -7.53
CA GLY A 120 -13.47 8.00 -8.91
C GLY A 120 -12.83 6.64 -9.20
N GLN A 121 -11.56 6.43 -8.84
CA GLN A 121 -10.88 5.14 -9.07
C GLN A 121 -11.55 3.97 -8.33
N TRP A 122 -11.84 4.14 -7.04
CA TRP A 122 -12.37 3.05 -6.22
C TRP A 122 -13.81 2.71 -6.58
N THR A 123 -14.63 3.69 -6.95
CA THR A 123 -16.01 3.46 -7.41
C THR A 123 -16.06 2.77 -8.77
N LEU A 124 -14.97 2.83 -9.54
CA LEU A 124 -14.77 2.06 -10.76
C LEU A 124 -14.05 0.72 -10.56
N GLY A 125 -13.80 0.30 -9.32
CA GLY A 125 -13.18 -0.98 -9.00
C GLY A 125 -11.66 -1.02 -9.16
N MET A 126 -10.98 0.14 -9.20
CA MET A 126 -9.52 0.20 -9.32
C MET A 126 -8.84 0.20 -7.95
N MET A 127 -8.04 -0.84 -7.67
CA MET A 127 -7.19 -0.95 -6.48
C MET A 127 -7.93 -0.80 -5.13
N VAL A 128 -9.10 -1.41 -5.01
CA VAL A 128 -9.93 -1.33 -3.81
C VAL A 128 -9.42 -2.28 -2.74
N ALA A 129 -9.04 -1.73 -1.57
CA ALA A 129 -8.79 -2.53 -0.38
C ALA A 129 -10.13 -2.79 0.35
N VAL A 130 -10.47 -4.05 0.58
CA VAL A 130 -11.76 -4.44 1.18
C VAL A 130 -11.56 -4.78 2.66
N PRO A 131 -12.24 -4.07 3.58
CA PRO A 131 -12.07 -4.30 5.02
C PRO A 131 -12.55 -5.69 5.41
N GLY A 132 -11.74 -6.39 6.22
CA GLY A 132 -12.04 -7.74 6.70
C GLY A 132 -11.82 -8.86 5.68
N ILE A 133 -11.38 -8.54 4.46
CA ILE A 133 -11.00 -9.52 3.45
C ILE A 133 -9.48 -9.58 3.35
N GLU A 134 -8.93 -10.68 3.84
CA GLU A 134 -7.51 -10.93 3.93
C GLU A 134 -7.18 -12.28 3.27
N SER A 135 -5.94 -12.45 2.83
CA SER A 135 -5.44 -13.76 2.46
C SER A 135 -5.40 -14.68 3.68
N SER A 136 -5.32 -15.99 3.47
CA SER A 136 -5.34 -16.98 4.56
C SER A 136 -4.23 -16.81 5.62
N ASP A 137 -3.12 -16.16 5.27
CA ASP A 137 -2.04 -15.79 6.19
C ASP A 137 -2.18 -14.37 6.76
N GLY A 138 -3.30 -13.67 6.53
CA GLY A 138 -3.63 -12.37 7.10
C GLY A 138 -3.00 -11.16 6.40
N SER A 139 -2.69 -11.24 5.10
CA SER A 139 -2.37 -10.04 4.32
C SER A 139 -3.66 -9.37 3.87
N PRO A 140 -3.78 -8.04 3.99
CA PRO A 140 -4.86 -7.30 3.37
C PRO A 140 -4.88 -7.51 1.86
N MET A 141 -6.08 -7.60 1.29
CA MET A 141 -6.27 -7.83 -0.14
C MET A 141 -6.71 -6.58 -0.87
N ILE A 142 -6.12 -6.37 -2.06
CA ILE A 142 -6.53 -5.37 -3.03
C ILE A 142 -7.20 -6.08 -4.21
N PHE A 143 -8.39 -5.61 -4.57
CA PHE A 143 -9.15 -6.11 -5.70
C PHE A 143 -9.23 -5.06 -6.79
N THR A 144 -9.02 -5.51 -8.02
CA THR A 144 -9.01 -4.63 -9.18
C THR A 144 -9.85 -5.22 -10.30
N LYS A 145 -10.75 -4.42 -10.85
CA LYS A 145 -11.31 -4.60 -12.19
C LYS A 145 -11.31 -3.23 -12.84
N GLU A 146 -10.33 -2.99 -13.68
CA GLU A 146 -10.15 -1.65 -14.25
C GLU A 146 -11.16 -1.44 -15.37
N TRP A 147 -12.20 -0.67 -15.10
CA TRP A 147 -13.21 -0.34 -16.10
C TRP A 147 -12.87 0.96 -16.82
N TYR A 148 -12.30 0.77 -17.99
CA TYR A 148 -11.82 1.85 -18.82
C TYR A 148 -12.89 2.45 -19.74
N GLU A 149 -14.07 1.84 -19.85
CA GLU A 149 -15.14 2.30 -20.77
C GLU A 149 -15.45 3.80 -20.59
N HIS A 150 -15.47 4.28 -19.35
CA HIS A 150 -15.78 5.67 -19.02
C HIS A 150 -14.57 6.60 -18.88
N LEU A 151 -13.35 6.06 -18.91
CA LEU A 151 -12.16 6.89 -18.93
C LEU A 151 -12.00 7.49 -20.35
N PRO A 152 -11.76 8.80 -20.47
CA PRO A 152 -11.36 9.40 -21.75
C PRO A 152 -10.10 8.73 -22.31
N LEU A 153 -9.85 8.94 -23.60
CA LEU A 153 -8.55 8.56 -24.17
C LEU A 153 -7.42 9.31 -23.46
N ARG A 154 -6.22 8.72 -23.45
CA ARG A 154 -5.08 9.28 -22.71
C ARG A 154 -4.79 10.73 -23.10
N GLU A 155 -4.89 11.04 -24.38
CA GLU A 155 -4.69 12.37 -24.96
C GLU A 155 -5.80 13.38 -24.63
N GLU A 156 -6.95 12.92 -24.17
CA GLU A 156 -8.10 13.75 -23.78
C GLU A 156 -8.08 14.09 -22.29
N LEU A 157 -7.26 13.38 -21.50
CA LEU A 157 -7.08 13.67 -20.08
C LEU A 157 -6.27 14.97 -19.89
N PRO A 158 -6.50 15.69 -18.77
CA PRO A 158 -5.68 16.85 -18.43
C PRO A 158 -4.19 16.53 -18.47
N GLU A 159 -3.39 17.49 -18.96
CA GLU A 159 -1.94 17.35 -18.99
C GLU A 159 -1.41 17.02 -17.59
N GLY A 160 -0.56 15.99 -17.50
CA GLY A 160 0.00 15.56 -16.23
C GLY A 160 -0.92 14.72 -15.34
N PHE A 161 -2.15 14.39 -15.76
CA PHE A 161 -3.09 13.58 -14.97
C PHE A 161 -2.47 12.26 -14.45
N TRP A 162 -1.82 11.49 -15.34
CA TRP A 162 -1.16 10.25 -14.94
C TRP A 162 0.00 10.51 -13.98
N ASP A 163 0.78 11.56 -14.17
CA ASP A 163 1.85 11.88 -13.24
C ASP A 163 1.30 12.30 -11.87
N TYR A 164 0.24 13.10 -11.81
CA TYR A 164 -0.44 13.45 -10.56
C TYR A 164 -1.00 12.22 -9.84
N ARG A 165 -1.68 11.33 -10.58
CA ARG A 165 -2.15 10.03 -10.05
C ARG A 165 -1.02 9.20 -9.46
N ALA A 166 0.11 9.08 -10.17
CA ALA A 166 1.26 8.28 -9.71
C ALA A 166 1.98 8.90 -8.53
N THR A 167 2.19 10.22 -8.55
CA THR A 167 3.16 10.88 -7.66
C THR A 167 2.52 11.59 -6.48
N THR A 168 1.20 11.81 -6.51
CA THR A 168 0.44 12.41 -5.40
C THR A 168 -0.59 11.42 -4.85
N VAL A 169 -1.54 10.96 -5.69
CA VAL A 169 -2.67 10.14 -5.20
C VAL A 169 -2.22 8.77 -4.71
N TYR A 170 -1.38 8.07 -5.49
CA TYR A 170 -0.92 6.72 -5.12
C TYR A 170 -0.10 6.69 -3.82
N PRO A 171 0.88 7.59 -3.57
CA PRO A 171 1.58 7.68 -2.29
C PRO A 171 0.66 7.93 -1.10
N LEU A 172 -0.29 8.87 -1.24
CA LEU A 172 -1.26 9.16 -0.19
C LEU A 172 -2.14 7.94 0.11
N MET A 173 -2.66 7.27 -0.94
CA MET A 173 -3.44 6.04 -0.80
C MET A 173 -2.62 4.93 -0.14
N ALA A 174 -1.37 4.73 -0.57
CA ALA A 174 -0.49 3.72 0.01
C ALA A 174 -0.22 3.99 1.49
N ARG A 175 0.01 5.25 1.88
CA ARG A 175 0.17 5.64 3.28
C ARG A 175 -1.10 5.36 4.09
N SER A 176 -2.27 5.72 3.57
CA SER A 176 -3.56 5.43 4.22
C SER A 176 -3.80 3.93 4.36
N ILE A 177 -3.40 3.10 3.38
CA ILE A 177 -3.45 1.64 3.50
C ILE A 177 -2.53 1.15 4.63
N CYS A 178 -1.32 1.69 4.78
CA CYS A 178 -0.43 1.32 5.89
C CYS A 178 -1.06 1.64 7.27
N ARG A 179 -1.76 2.77 7.38
CA ARG A 179 -2.47 3.17 8.60
C ARG A 179 -3.67 2.27 8.87
N ALA A 180 -4.55 2.09 7.88
CA ALA A 180 -5.79 1.34 8.06
C ALA A 180 -5.56 -0.17 8.23
N TYR A 181 -4.52 -0.71 7.59
CA TYR A 181 -4.24 -2.13 7.56
C TYR A 181 -2.81 -2.41 8.05
N PRO A 182 -2.57 -2.51 9.37
CA PRO A 182 -1.23 -2.74 9.93
C PRO A 182 -0.48 -3.90 9.28
N MET A 183 -1.20 -4.99 8.98
CA MET A 183 -0.64 -6.19 8.35
C MET A 183 -0.15 -5.97 6.91
N ALA A 184 -0.58 -4.90 6.23
CA ALA A 184 -0.03 -4.51 4.92
C ALA A 184 1.46 -4.21 5.00
N THR A 185 1.93 -3.64 6.11
CA THR A 185 3.37 -3.38 6.32
C THR A 185 4.08 -4.66 6.76
N MET A 186 3.49 -5.42 7.69
CA MET A 186 4.12 -6.59 8.30
C MET A 186 4.23 -7.80 7.36
N LYS A 187 3.18 -8.06 6.58
CA LYS A 187 3.05 -9.22 5.69
C LYS A 187 2.97 -8.84 4.21
N GLY A 188 2.94 -7.55 3.87
CA GLY A 188 2.72 -7.13 2.49
C GLY A 188 1.26 -7.28 2.06
N LEU A 189 0.99 -6.82 0.84
CA LEU A 189 -0.32 -6.85 0.20
C LEU A 189 -0.42 -8.02 -0.79
N VAL A 190 -1.62 -8.58 -0.91
CA VAL A 190 -1.99 -9.51 -1.98
C VAL A 190 -2.99 -8.81 -2.90
N SER A 191 -2.79 -8.91 -4.21
CA SER A 191 -3.71 -8.34 -5.20
C SER A 191 -4.37 -9.44 -6.01
N LEU A 192 -5.67 -9.30 -6.27
CA LEU A 192 -6.40 -10.06 -7.29
C LEU A 192 -6.97 -9.05 -8.31
N ALA A 193 -6.59 -9.21 -9.57
CA ALA A 193 -7.02 -8.33 -10.66
C ALA A 193 -7.76 -9.14 -11.74
N ASP A 194 -8.99 -8.75 -12.04
CA ASP A 194 -9.70 -9.17 -13.23
C ASP A 194 -9.33 -8.24 -14.40
N MET A 195 -8.65 -8.81 -15.40
CA MET A 195 -8.13 -8.09 -16.56
C MET A 195 -9.08 -8.11 -17.75
N THR A 196 -10.31 -8.62 -17.57
CA THR A 196 -11.36 -8.56 -18.60
C THR A 196 -11.55 -7.11 -19.04
N ASP A 197 -11.52 -6.88 -20.35
CA ASP A 197 -11.71 -5.56 -20.99
C ASP A 197 -10.63 -4.52 -20.64
N PHE A 198 -9.41 -4.95 -20.28
CA PHE A 198 -8.29 -4.03 -20.09
C PHE A 198 -8.01 -3.23 -21.37
N ASP A 199 -8.07 -1.90 -21.26
CA ASP A 199 -7.92 -0.99 -22.40
C ASP A 199 -6.51 -0.41 -22.46
N TRP A 200 -5.73 -0.92 -23.41
CA TRP A 200 -4.34 -0.52 -23.63
C TRP A 200 -4.17 0.90 -24.14
N ASP A 201 -5.19 1.48 -24.76
CA ASP A 201 -5.10 2.83 -25.34
C ASP A 201 -5.37 3.89 -24.27
N LYS A 202 -6.12 3.52 -23.23
CA LYS A 202 -6.44 4.38 -22.10
C LYS A 202 -5.44 4.28 -20.96
N TYR A 203 -4.78 3.13 -20.78
CA TYR A 203 -3.81 2.97 -19.69
C TYR A 203 -2.39 3.39 -20.08
N ASP A 204 -1.78 4.29 -19.29
CA ASP A 204 -0.39 4.69 -19.47
C ASP A 204 0.58 3.65 -18.85
N MET A 205 0.92 2.60 -19.61
CA MET A 205 1.87 1.57 -19.19
C MET A 205 3.25 2.14 -18.84
N ASP A 206 3.67 3.23 -19.49
CA ASP A 206 4.98 3.84 -19.29
C ASP A 206 5.08 4.56 -17.94
N GLN A 207 3.95 4.96 -17.35
CA GLN A 207 3.88 5.57 -16.01
C GLN A 207 4.54 4.68 -14.95
N LYS A 208 4.29 3.36 -14.99
CA LYS A 208 4.89 2.40 -14.04
C LYS A 208 6.41 2.33 -14.18
N MET A 209 6.93 2.49 -15.39
CA MET A 209 8.37 2.49 -15.65
C MET A 209 9.01 3.81 -15.19
N ARG A 210 8.40 4.95 -15.52
CA ARG A 210 8.85 6.29 -15.13
C ARG A 210 8.92 6.46 -13.61
N HIS A 211 7.93 5.91 -12.89
CA HIS A 211 7.82 6.00 -11.43
C HIS A 211 8.17 4.70 -10.70
N SER A 212 8.92 3.79 -11.33
CA SER A 212 9.28 2.49 -10.75
C SER A 212 9.98 2.59 -9.37
N ASN A 213 10.65 3.72 -9.10
CA ASN A 213 11.28 4.02 -7.81
C ASN A 213 10.29 4.26 -6.66
N ILE A 214 9.02 4.58 -6.95
CA ILE A 214 7.98 4.83 -5.93
C ILE A 214 7.72 3.57 -5.08
N GLN A 215 7.85 2.39 -5.68
CA GLN A 215 7.70 1.11 -4.98
C GLN A 215 8.87 0.81 -4.04
N ALA A 216 10.02 1.46 -4.22
CA ALA A 216 11.18 1.28 -3.35
C ALA A 216 11.05 2.03 -2.02
N VAL A 217 10.10 2.97 -1.94
CA VAL A 217 9.88 3.84 -0.78
C VAL A 217 8.59 3.54 -0.01
N ILE A 218 7.66 2.79 -0.59
CA ILE A 218 6.40 2.43 0.07
C ILE A 218 6.56 1.15 0.90
N PRO A 219 6.20 1.14 2.20
CA PRO A 219 6.38 -0.03 3.07
C PRO A 219 5.43 -1.19 2.80
N ASN A 220 4.22 -0.95 2.27
CA ASN A 220 3.20 -1.98 2.04
C ASN A 220 3.44 -2.75 0.72
N LYS A 221 4.58 -3.43 0.63
CA LYS A 221 5.01 -4.14 -0.58
C LYS A 221 3.94 -5.15 -1.07
N LEU A 222 3.60 -5.08 -2.36
CA LEU A 222 2.90 -6.16 -3.07
C LEU A 222 3.78 -7.43 -3.08
N ARG A 223 3.33 -8.48 -2.39
CA ARG A 223 4.07 -9.75 -2.30
C ARG A 223 3.54 -10.83 -3.24
N ARG A 224 2.26 -10.73 -3.62
CA ARG A 224 1.61 -11.61 -4.58
C ARG A 224 0.66 -10.75 -5.42
N MET A 225 0.71 -10.95 -6.73
CA MET A 225 -0.19 -10.30 -7.67
C MET A 225 -0.81 -11.40 -8.53
N ILE A 226 -2.10 -11.63 -8.36
CA ILE A 226 -2.86 -12.63 -9.08
C ILE A 226 -3.67 -11.88 -10.13
N SER A 227 -3.53 -12.26 -11.40
CA SER A 227 -4.32 -11.71 -12.49
C SER A 227 -5.12 -12.83 -13.16
N VAL A 228 -6.36 -12.55 -13.51
CA VAL A 228 -7.25 -13.47 -14.23
C VAL A 228 -7.74 -12.83 -15.53
N ASN A 229 -8.13 -13.65 -16.51
CA ASN A 229 -8.68 -13.19 -17.78
C ASN A 229 -7.74 -12.23 -18.55
N ALA A 230 -6.43 -12.45 -18.50
CA ALA A 230 -5.46 -11.62 -19.21
C ALA A 230 -5.53 -11.86 -20.74
N ASP A 231 -5.51 -10.79 -21.52
CA ASP A 231 -5.40 -10.90 -22.98
C ASP A 231 -4.00 -11.34 -23.43
N GLU A 232 -3.88 -11.71 -24.71
CA GLU A 232 -2.60 -12.17 -25.27
C GLU A 232 -1.52 -11.08 -25.21
N LYS A 233 -1.89 -9.81 -25.30
CA LYS A 233 -0.94 -8.70 -25.22
C LYS A 233 -0.33 -8.58 -23.82
N MET A 234 -1.14 -8.76 -22.77
CA MET A 234 -0.73 -8.73 -21.37
C MET A 234 0.18 -9.91 -21.08
N LYS A 235 -0.23 -11.12 -21.52
CA LYS A 235 0.57 -12.34 -21.40
C LYS A 235 1.96 -12.14 -22.00
N ASN A 236 2.03 -11.64 -23.24
CA ASN A 236 3.30 -11.37 -23.93
C ASN A 236 4.16 -10.32 -23.20
N GLN A 237 3.58 -9.20 -22.76
CA GLN A 237 4.36 -8.20 -22.00
C GLN A 237 4.97 -8.79 -20.73
N LEU A 238 4.21 -9.61 -20.00
CA LEU A 238 4.71 -10.19 -18.75
C LEU A 238 5.79 -11.25 -18.98
N GLU A 239 5.78 -11.89 -20.14
CA GLU A 239 6.90 -12.72 -20.56
C GLU A 239 8.20 -11.93 -20.72
N ASP A 240 8.11 -10.73 -21.30
CA ASP A 240 9.25 -9.81 -21.41
C ASP A 240 9.72 -9.30 -20.03
N PHE A 241 8.80 -9.23 -19.06
CA PHE A 241 9.08 -8.83 -17.68
C PHE A 241 9.34 -10.00 -16.71
N LYS A 242 9.62 -11.22 -17.18
CA LYS A 242 9.78 -12.44 -16.33
C LYS A 242 10.59 -12.24 -15.04
N ALA A 243 11.71 -11.51 -15.09
CA ALA A 243 12.53 -11.23 -13.91
C ALA A 243 11.83 -10.31 -12.89
N VAL A 244 11.06 -9.34 -13.36
CA VAL A 244 10.27 -8.40 -12.55
C VAL A 244 9.03 -9.08 -12.00
N ALA A 245 8.33 -9.87 -12.82
CA ALA A 245 7.17 -10.68 -12.42
C ALA A 245 7.51 -11.60 -11.23
N LYS A 246 8.66 -12.29 -11.29
CA LYS A 246 9.15 -13.14 -10.18
C LYS A 246 9.41 -12.35 -8.89
N LYS A 247 9.91 -11.11 -8.98
CA LYS A 247 10.21 -10.25 -7.81
C LYS A 247 8.95 -9.85 -7.03
N TYR A 248 7.81 -9.71 -7.73
CA TYR A 248 6.53 -9.29 -7.15
C TYR A 248 5.55 -10.46 -6.93
N GLY A 249 6.02 -11.70 -7.10
CA GLY A 249 5.18 -12.89 -6.92
C GLY A 249 4.01 -12.95 -7.89
N PHE A 250 4.17 -12.37 -9.08
CA PHE A 250 3.12 -12.23 -10.07
C PHE A 250 2.77 -13.58 -10.70
N VAL A 251 1.47 -13.86 -10.83
CA VAL A 251 0.91 -15.05 -11.48
C VAL A 251 -0.33 -14.70 -12.29
N MET A 252 -0.55 -15.46 -13.36
CA MET A 252 -1.72 -15.37 -14.20
C MET A 252 -2.44 -16.70 -14.23
N TYR A 253 -3.76 -16.61 -14.23
CA TYR A 253 -4.68 -17.71 -14.50
C TYR A 253 -5.59 -17.31 -15.66
N ASP A 254 -6.05 -18.29 -16.44
CA ASP A 254 -6.95 -17.97 -17.55
C ASP A 254 -8.35 -17.61 -17.03
N THR A 255 -8.75 -18.17 -15.87
CA THR A 255 -10.06 -17.92 -15.24
C THR A 255 -9.95 -17.72 -13.72
N LEU A 256 -11.02 -17.21 -13.11
CA LEU A 256 -11.13 -17.11 -11.65
C LEU A 256 -11.14 -18.49 -10.97
N ASP A 257 -11.83 -19.47 -11.52
CA ASP A 257 -11.91 -20.82 -10.95
C ASP A 257 -10.51 -21.46 -10.84
N GLU A 258 -9.69 -21.30 -11.88
CA GLU A 258 -8.30 -21.74 -11.87
C GLU A 258 -7.47 -21.01 -10.81
N ALA A 259 -7.67 -19.70 -10.64
CA ALA A 259 -6.99 -18.94 -9.60
C ALA A 259 -7.39 -19.41 -8.20
N VAL A 260 -8.67 -19.65 -7.95
CA VAL A 260 -9.16 -20.16 -6.66
C VAL A 260 -8.56 -21.52 -6.34
N ILE A 261 -8.50 -22.43 -7.33
CA ILE A 261 -7.86 -23.75 -7.15
C ILE A 261 -6.35 -23.57 -6.93
N GLY A 262 -5.68 -22.79 -7.78
CA GLY A 262 -4.23 -22.60 -7.77
C GLY A 262 -3.70 -21.84 -6.54
N GLU A 263 -4.56 -21.04 -5.89
CA GLU A 263 -4.23 -20.20 -4.74
C GLU A 263 -5.07 -20.57 -3.51
N THR A 264 -5.51 -21.83 -3.38
CA THR A 264 -6.39 -22.29 -2.27
C THR A 264 -5.83 -21.97 -0.88
N GLU A 265 -4.50 -21.96 -0.73
CA GLU A 265 -3.82 -21.64 0.54
C GLU A 265 -3.65 -20.14 0.78
N LEU A 266 -4.05 -19.29 -0.17
CA LEU A 266 -3.84 -17.85 -0.12
C LEU A 266 -5.14 -17.05 -0.28
N LEU A 267 -5.98 -17.35 -1.26
CA LEU A 267 -7.21 -16.60 -1.51
C LEU A 267 -8.29 -16.94 -0.45
N PRO A 268 -9.02 -15.93 0.05
CA PRO A 268 -10.14 -16.15 0.94
C PRO A 268 -11.33 -16.79 0.21
N PRO A 269 -12.26 -17.42 0.95
CA PRO A 269 -13.42 -18.10 0.36
C PRO A 269 -14.44 -17.14 -0.27
N GLU A 270 -14.49 -15.89 0.19
CA GLU A 270 -15.39 -14.86 -0.32
C GLU A 270 -14.57 -13.76 -1.03
N LEU A 271 -14.89 -13.52 -2.29
CA LEU A 271 -14.25 -12.51 -3.13
C LEU A 271 -15.31 -11.51 -3.61
N PRO A 272 -14.96 -10.24 -3.90
CA PRO A 272 -15.92 -9.26 -4.37
C PRO A 272 -16.62 -9.67 -5.68
N THR A 273 -17.90 -9.30 -5.81
CA THR A 273 -18.70 -9.65 -6.99
C THR A 273 -18.11 -9.11 -8.29
N TRP A 274 -17.50 -7.93 -8.29
CA TRP A 274 -16.97 -7.35 -9.52
C TRP A 274 -15.79 -8.13 -10.11
N VAL A 275 -15.01 -8.83 -9.28
CA VAL A 275 -13.93 -9.72 -9.75
C VAL A 275 -14.42 -11.15 -9.99
N GLY A 276 -15.73 -11.39 -10.00
CA GLY A 276 -16.35 -12.69 -10.26
C GLY A 276 -16.69 -13.51 -9.01
N GLY A 277 -16.53 -12.95 -7.81
CA GLY A 277 -16.91 -13.60 -6.56
C GLY A 277 -18.38 -13.41 -6.17
N SER A 278 -18.67 -13.56 -4.88
CA SER A 278 -20.03 -13.49 -4.30
C SER A 278 -20.23 -12.37 -3.29
N LEU A 279 -19.16 -11.74 -2.81
CA LEU A 279 -19.21 -10.72 -1.77
C LEU A 279 -19.65 -9.36 -2.36
N GLN A 280 -20.78 -8.86 -1.89
CA GLN A 280 -21.18 -7.48 -2.16
C GLN A 280 -20.37 -6.54 -1.26
N VAL A 281 -19.79 -5.51 -1.86
CA VAL A 281 -18.93 -4.56 -1.15
C VAL A 281 -19.39 -3.13 -1.43
N ASP A 282 -19.54 -2.37 -0.36
CA ASP A 282 -19.86 -0.95 -0.39
C ASP A 282 -18.56 -0.13 -0.39
N ILE A 283 -18.27 0.52 -1.51
CA ILE A 283 -17.05 1.31 -1.71
C ILE A 283 -16.96 2.48 -0.74
N ARG A 284 -18.09 3.08 -0.33
CA ARG A 284 -18.07 4.15 0.67
C ARG A 284 -17.58 3.62 2.01
N LYS A 285 -18.02 2.42 2.42
CA LYS A 285 -17.51 1.77 3.65
C LYS A 285 -16.03 1.41 3.54
N CYS A 286 -15.56 0.97 2.36
CA CYS A 286 -14.14 0.75 2.12
C CYS A 286 -13.32 2.03 2.32
N LEU A 287 -13.78 3.16 1.78
CA LEU A 287 -13.13 4.47 1.94
C LEU A 287 -13.19 4.97 3.39
N GLN A 288 -14.34 4.83 4.07
CA GLN A 288 -14.46 5.17 5.50
C GLN A 288 -13.49 4.37 6.35
N HIS A 289 -13.34 3.07 6.07
CA HIS A 289 -12.34 2.25 6.72
C HIS A 289 -10.91 2.66 6.34
N LEU A 290 -10.62 3.01 5.09
CA LEU A 290 -9.29 3.48 4.70
C LEU A 290 -8.84 4.69 5.53
N PHE A 291 -9.76 5.61 5.86
CA PHE A 291 -9.44 6.84 6.58
C PHE A 291 -9.77 6.83 8.08
N HIS A 292 -10.17 5.70 8.66
CA HIS A 292 -10.65 5.66 10.05
C HIS A 292 -9.63 6.14 11.10
N ARG A 293 -8.33 6.13 10.77
CA ARG A 293 -7.22 6.61 11.62
C ARG A 293 -6.69 7.99 11.20
N GLU A 294 -7.35 8.64 10.25
CA GLU A 294 -7.01 9.96 9.71
C GLU A 294 -8.27 10.85 9.75
N PRO A 295 -8.68 11.37 10.93
CA PRO A 295 -9.99 12.00 11.10
C PRO A 295 -10.28 13.18 10.16
N GLU A 296 -9.26 13.99 9.88
CA GLU A 296 -9.37 15.12 8.95
C GLU A 296 -9.58 14.66 7.51
N ALA A 297 -8.84 13.63 7.07
CA ALA A 297 -9.01 13.02 5.75
C ALA A 297 -10.34 12.28 5.63
N LEU A 298 -10.80 11.60 6.69
CA LEU A 298 -12.10 10.95 6.73
C LEU A 298 -13.23 11.96 6.53
N LYS A 299 -13.19 13.07 7.28
CA LYS A 299 -14.17 14.15 7.15
C LYS A 299 -14.20 14.73 5.73
N LEU A 300 -13.03 15.08 5.19
CA LEU A 300 -12.93 15.60 3.83
C LEU A 300 -13.42 14.58 2.79
N MET A 301 -13.07 13.30 2.95
CA MET A 301 -13.56 12.23 2.08
C MET A 301 -15.09 12.14 2.10
N GLU A 302 -15.73 12.22 3.27
CA GLU A 302 -17.19 12.18 3.35
C GLU A 302 -17.87 13.39 2.69
N GLU A 303 -17.27 14.58 2.82
CA GLU A 303 -17.74 15.80 2.16
C GLU A 303 -17.64 15.68 0.63
N VAL A 304 -16.47 15.29 0.12
CA VAL A 304 -16.22 15.14 -1.32
C VAL A 304 -17.05 14.01 -1.92
N TYR A 305 -17.16 12.86 -1.25
CA TYR A 305 -17.98 11.75 -1.73
C TYR A 305 -19.44 12.16 -1.87
N LYS A 306 -19.97 12.87 -0.87
CA LYS A 306 -21.35 13.37 -0.89
C LYS A 306 -21.55 14.36 -2.04
N GLU A 307 -20.63 15.29 -2.24
CA GLU A 307 -20.72 16.25 -3.34
C GLU A 307 -20.71 15.56 -4.71
N MET A 308 -19.78 14.64 -4.92
CA MET A 308 -19.70 13.86 -6.16
C MET A 308 -20.94 12.98 -6.39
N GLU A 309 -21.56 12.48 -5.31
CA GLU A 309 -22.81 11.72 -5.37
C GLU A 309 -24.00 12.62 -5.78
N GLU A 310 -24.11 13.81 -5.17
CA GLU A 310 -25.17 14.78 -5.45
C GLU A 310 -25.04 15.41 -6.85
N SER A 311 -23.82 15.61 -7.34
CA SER A 311 -23.55 16.14 -8.69
C SER A 311 -23.65 15.08 -9.80
N GLY A 312 -23.71 13.79 -9.44
CA GLY A 312 -23.73 12.68 -10.40
C GLY A 312 -22.36 12.37 -11.02
N GLU A 313 -21.27 12.86 -10.43
CA GLU A 313 -19.90 12.54 -10.83
C GLU A 313 -19.50 11.09 -10.51
N ILE A 314 -20.09 10.48 -9.47
CA ILE A 314 -19.82 9.08 -9.14
C ILE A 314 -20.50 8.17 -10.18
N LEU A 315 -19.67 7.59 -11.03
CA LEU A 315 -20.07 6.55 -11.95
C LEU A 315 -20.36 5.26 -11.18
N ARG A 316 -21.46 4.59 -11.54
CA ARG A 316 -21.90 3.32 -10.95
C ARG A 316 -21.91 2.24 -12.02
N PRO A 317 -20.77 1.61 -12.37
CA PRO A 317 -20.76 0.51 -13.33
C PRO A 317 -21.70 -0.61 -12.92
N LYS A 318 -22.34 -1.27 -13.89
CA LYS A 318 -23.25 -2.40 -13.63
C LYS A 318 -22.60 -3.52 -12.79
N PHE A 319 -21.30 -3.75 -12.94
CA PHE A 319 -20.58 -4.77 -12.18
C PHE A 319 -20.23 -4.34 -10.74
N MET A 320 -20.24 -3.03 -10.44
CA MET A 320 -20.10 -2.48 -9.08
C MET A 320 -21.45 -2.20 -8.42
N GLN A 321 -22.51 -2.09 -9.21
CA GLN A 321 -23.86 -1.97 -8.68
C GLN A 321 -24.24 -3.27 -7.98
N GLU A 322 -24.81 -3.13 -6.78
CA GLU A 322 -25.53 -4.22 -6.12
C GLU A 322 -26.45 -4.86 -7.16
N SER A 323 -26.36 -6.18 -7.32
CA SER A 323 -27.41 -6.91 -8.00
C SER A 323 -28.64 -6.81 -7.10
N GLN A 324 -29.40 -5.73 -7.27
CA GLN A 324 -30.74 -5.61 -6.71
C GLN A 324 -31.55 -6.75 -7.30
N LYS A 325 -31.75 -7.80 -6.50
CA LYS A 325 -32.83 -8.76 -6.68
C LYS A 325 -33.90 -8.47 -5.67
#